data_AF-A0A326TRC8-F1
#
_entry.id   AF-A0A326TRC8-F1
#
_cell.length_a   1.000
_cell.length_b   1.000
_cell.length_c   1.000
_cell.angle_alpha   90.00
_cell.angle_beta   90.00
_cell.angle_gamma   90.00
#
_symmetry.space_group_name_H-M   'P 1'
#
loop_
_entity.id
_entity.type
_entity.pdbx_description
1 polymer ?
#
loop_
_entity_poly.entity_id
_entity_poly.type
_entity_poly.pdbx_seq_one_letter_code
_entity_poly.pdbx_strand_id
1 'polypeptide(L)'
;MRKHEALYLAGADAVTLDCRKVATLRFSGHGAPLSATIYNKVLEIRQKSGKTWFYDLWARNGWDGESPVWRVEFRFKREFLGNLEHPIDDPYDLLDRFRSLWSYAAGQASHSSEEEHELDGWLRYVIPSAADTNRSRWAVHPVWVLVQQAFIEPESEGLGPVVRERKRQRNLEQGLAATVGYLTTLTAWLGGQYAAPDADLSLMLRWLYEAGLEYLEDKQLDFQAEVRKKQARFGLMIA
;
A
#
# COMPACT_ATOMS: atom_id res chain seq x y z
N MET A 1 18.38 -16.73 -0.18
CA MET A 1 17.46 -15.67 0.30
C MET A 1 16.15 -16.34 0.72
N ARG A 2 15.98 -16.70 2.00
CA ARG A 2 14.79 -17.43 2.49
C ARG A 2 13.64 -16.44 2.69
N LYS A 3 12.59 -16.58 1.88
CA LYS A 3 11.35 -15.78 1.91
C LYS A 3 10.42 -16.29 3.03
N HIS A 4 9.96 -15.35 3.85
CA HIS A 4 8.70 -15.37 4.61
C HIS A 4 8.39 -16.65 5.41
N GLU A 5 8.98 -16.75 6.61
CA GLU A 5 8.51 -17.69 7.62
C GLU A 5 7.35 -17.04 8.38
N ALA A 6 6.16 -17.66 8.34
CA ALA A 6 4.99 -17.20 9.06
C ALA A 6 5.02 -17.77 10.49
N LEU A 7 5.20 -16.91 11.49
CA LEU A 7 5.09 -17.29 12.89
C LEU A 7 3.69 -16.94 13.40
N TYR A 8 3.04 -17.88 14.08
CA TYR A 8 1.81 -17.61 14.82
C TYR A 8 2.20 -17.07 16.20
N LEU A 9 2.04 -15.76 16.41
CA LEU A 9 2.09 -15.14 17.74
C LEU A 9 0.66 -15.10 18.28
N ALA A 10 0.47 -15.46 19.56
CA ALA A 10 -0.83 -15.36 20.21
C ALA A 10 -1.42 -13.95 20.00
N GLY A 11 -2.49 -13.86 19.20
CA GLY A 11 -3.16 -12.61 18.85
C GLY A 11 -3.17 -12.26 17.36
N ALA A 12 -2.15 -12.62 16.58
CA ALA A 12 -2.11 -12.35 15.14
C ALA A 12 -2.22 -13.66 14.33
N ASP A 13 -3.11 -13.68 13.33
CA ASP A 13 -3.31 -14.85 12.46
C ASP A 13 -2.10 -15.14 11.56
N ALA A 14 -1.31 -14.12 11.22
CA ALA A 14 -0.04 -14.33 10.54
C ALA A 14 0.96 -13.20 10.82
N VAL A 15 2.21 -13.57 11.08
CA VAL A 15 3.34 -12.65 11.19
C VAL A 15 4.34 -12.92 10.07
N THR A 16 4.72 -11.89 9.32
CA THR A 16 5.80 -11.98 8.32
C THR A 16 7.05 -11.30 8.85
N LEU A 17 8.19 -11.96 8.66
CA LEU A 17 9.50 -11.41 9.01
C LEU A 17 10.29 -10.96 7.77
N ASP A 18 11.13 -9.94 7.96
CA ASP A 18 12.20 -9.52 7.05
C ASP A 18 13.51 -9.49 7.84
N CYS A 19 14.50 -10.29 7.44
CA CYS A 19 15.76 -10.43 8.17
C CYS A 19 15.59 -10.68 9.69
N ARG A 20 14.63 -11.54 10.06
CA ARG A 20 14.23 -11.87 11.45
C ARG A 20 13.58 -10.73 12.25
N LYS A 21 13.28 -9.60 11.63
CA LYS A 21 12.50 -8.51 12.23
C LYS A 21 11.05 -8.61 11.76
N VAL A 22 10.10 -8.31 12.64
CA VAL A 22 8.69 -8.26 12.26
C VAL A 22 8.50 -7.20 11.18
N ALA A 23 7.88 -7.58 10.08
CA ALA A 23 7.60 -6.71 8.94
C ALA A 23 6.11 -6.51 8.72
N THR A 24 5.28 -7.51 9.05
CA THR A 24 3.83 -7.45 8.86
C THR A 24 3.13 -8.35 9.88
N LEU A 25 2.05 -7.85 10.46
CA LEU A 25 1.09 -8.56 11.28
C LEU A 25 -0.26 -8.54 10.55
N ARG A 26 -0.95 -9.69 10.47
CA ARG A 26 -2.30 -9.79 9.90
C ARG A 26 -3.26 -10.35 10.94
N PHE A 27 -4.46 -9.77 10.94
CA PHE A 27 -5.59 -10.15 11.76
C PHE A 27 -6.78 -10.40 10.85
N SER A 28 -7.32 -11.61 10.90
CA SER A 28 -8.25 -12.22 9.96
C SER A 28 -7.72 -12.35 8.53
N GLY A 29 -8.17 -13.40 7.83
CA GLY A 29 -7.79 -13.64 6.44
C GLY A 29 -8.44 -12.64 5.47
N HIS A 30 -7.89 -12.53 4.26
CA HIS A 30 -8.45 -11.65 3.22
C HIS A 30 -9.90 -11.99 2.81
N GLY A 31 -10.42 -13.15 3.19
CA GLY A 31 -11.81 -13.56 3.01
C GLY A 31 -12.80 -12.87 3.95
N ALA A 32 -12.36 -12.47 5.15
CA ALA A 32 -13.24 -12.00 6.22
C ALA A 32 -13.95 -10.66 5.90
N PRO A 33 -15.14 -10.41 6.47
CA PRO A 33 -15.86 -9.15 6.33
C PRO A 33 -15.09 -7.95 6.90
N LEU A 34 -14.32 -8.18 7.96
CA LEU A 34 -13.38 -7.24 8.57
C LEU A 34 -12.02 -7.91 8.75
N SER A 35 -10.95 -7.19 8.42
CA SER A 35 -9.57 -7.64 8.65
C SER A 35 -8.66 -6.45 8.95
N ALA A 36 -7.53 -6.70 9.61
CA ALA A 36 -6.49 -5.70 9.82
C ALA A 36 -5.12 -6.18 9.37
N THR A 37 -4.29 -5.23 8.94
CA THR A 37 -2.87 -5.48 8.65
C THR A 37 -2.04 -4.34 9.18
N ILE A 38 -1.05 -4.65 10.01
CA ILE A 38 -0.09 -3.71 10.57
C ILE A 38 1.28 -4.02 9.95
N TYR A 39 1.87 -3.09 9.20
CA TYR A 39 3.09 -3.42 8.44
C TYR A 39 4.04 -2.24 8.25
N ASN A 40 5.31 -2.56 8.06
CA ASN A 40 6.35 -1.57 7.74
C ASN A 40 6.15 -1.07 6.30
N LYS A 41 5.64 0.15 6.18
CA LYS A 41 5.29 0.78 4.92
C LYS A 41 6.51 1.21 4.11
N VAL A 42 7.59 1.63 4.79
CA VAL A 42 8.86 1.96 4.12
C VAL A 42 9.41 0.72 3.42
N LEU A 43 9.44 -0.42 4.12
CA LEU A 43 9.89 -1.70 3.56
C LEU A 43 9.01 -2.15 2.40
N GLU A 44 7.68 -2.03 2.54
CA GLU A 44 6.73 -2.38 1.48
C GLU A 44 6.90 -1.53 0.21
N ILE A 45 7.15 -0.22 0.37
CA ILE A 45 7.41 0.68 -0.76
C ILE A 45 8.70 0.26 -1.48
N ARG A 46 9.78 0.03 -0.72
CA ARG A 46 11.08 -0.35 -1.28
C ARG A 46 11.04 -1.69 -2.02
N GLN A 47 10.34 -2.68 -1.48
CA GLN A 47 10.35 -4.05 -2.02
C GLN A 47 9.26 -4.31 -3.07
N LYS A 48 8.15 -3.57 -3.05
CA LYS A 48 6.96 -3.95 -3.84
C LYS A 48 6.34 -2.78 -4.59
N SER A 49 5.79 -1.80 -3.88
CA SER A 49 4.87 -0.86 -4.52
C SER A 49 5.54 0.29 -5.27
N GLY A 50 6.78 0.65 -4.92
CA GLY A 50 7.49 1.78 -5.54
C GLY A 50 6.80 3.13 -5.36
N LYS A 51 5.83 3.24 -4.45
CA LYS A 51 5.04 4.46 -4.18
C LYS A 51 5.84 5.48 -3.38
N THR A 52 6.98 5.93 -3.91
CA THR A 52 7.89 6.80 -3.16
C THR A 52 7.35 8.22 -2.94
N TRP A 53 6.23 8.61 -3.56
CA TRP A 53 5.53 9.86 -3.23
C TRP A 53 5.10 9.98 -1.76
N PHE A 54 5.01 8.87 -1.03
CA PHE A 54 4.81 8.89 0.43
C PHE A 54 5.99 9.55 1.17
N TYR A 55 7.22 9.43 0.64
CA TYR A 55 8.42 10.00 1.27
C TYR A 55 8.32 11.52 1.37
N ASP A 56 7.88 12.18 0.30
CA ASP A 56 7.66 13.63 0.30
C ASP A 56 6.60 14.05 1.31
N LEU A 57 5.52 13.26 1.42
CA LEU A 57 4.44 13.52 2.39
C LEU A 57 4.95 13.39 3.83
N TRP A 58 5.68 12.33 4.14
CA TRP A 58 6.20 12.11 5.49
C TRP A 58 7.31 13.09 5.85
N ALA A 59 8.20 13.42 4.92
CA ALA A 59 9.26 14.40 5.14
C ALA A 59 8.69 15.78 5.53
N ARG A 60 7.61 16.21 4.87
CA ARG A 60 6.88 17.45 5.25
C ARG A 60 6.28 17.41 6.65
N ASN A 61 6.07 16.21 7.19
CA ASN A 61 5.54 15.98 8.53
C ASN A 61 6.64 15.52 9.52
N GLY A 62 7.91 15.82 9.23
CA GLY A 62 9.03 15.60 10.16
C GLY A 62 9.67 14.21 10.10
N TRP A 63 9.39 13.40 9.06
CA TRP A 63 10.11 12.14 8.87
C TRP A 63 11.55 12.37 8.42
N ASP A 64 12.49 11.64 9.03
CA ASP A 64 13.93 11.72 8.81
C ASP A 64 14.44 11.04 7.53
N GLY A 65 13.57 10.33 6.80
CA GLY A 65 13.93 9.58 5.59
C GLY A 65 14.43 8.15 5.85
N GLU A 66 14.69 7.78 7.10
CA GLU A 66 15.33 6.51 7.48
C GLU A 66 14.46 5.66 8.41
N SER A 67 13.78 6.30 9.37
CA SER A 67 12.97 5.65 10.38
C SER A 67 11.85 4.83 9.75
N PRO A 68 11.54 3.63 10.29
CA PRO A 68 10.46 2.81 9.76
C PRO A 68 9.10 3.47 10.01
N VAL A 69 8.34 3.70 8.94
CA VAL A 69 6.93 4.12 9.05
C VAL A 69 6.04 2.88 9.02
N TRP A 70 5.21 2.71 10.05
CA TRP A 70 4.25 1.61 10.14
C TRP A 70 2.85 2.09 9.72
N ARG A 71 2.15 1.27 8.94
CA ARG A 71 0.75 1.49 8.60
C ARG A 71 -0.12 0.51 9.36
N VAL A 72 -1.16 1.01 10.00
CA VAL A 72 -2.32 0.24 10.48
C VAL A 72 -3.41 0.37 9.43
N GLU A 73 -3.84 -0.74 8.85
CA GLU A 73 -4.91 -0.79 7.85
C GLU A 73 -6.03 -1.69 8.35
N PHE A 74 -7.24 -1.15 8.40
CA PHE A 74 -8.47 -1.93 8.52
C PHE A 74 -9.16 -2.01 7.17
N ARG A 75 -9.69 -3.19 6.85
CA ARG A 75 -10.43 -3.45 5.62
C ARG A 75 -11.82 -3.94 5.97
N PHE A 76 -12.79 -3.11 5.60
CA PHE A 76 -14.21 -3.43 5.65
C PHE A 76 -14.66 -3.88 4.25
N LYS A 77 -15.24 -5.07 4.16
CA LYS A 77 -15.81 -5.57 2.91
C LYS A 77 -17.27 -5.19 2.76
N ARG A 78 -17.78 -5.37 1.54
CA ARG A 78 -19.19 -5.15 1.20
C ARG A 78 -20.16 -5.86 2.14
N GLU A 79 -19.85 -7.10 2.55
CA GLU A 79 -20.64 -7.86 3.52
C GLU A 79 -20.76 -7.15 4.87
N PHE A 80 -19.66 -6.57 5.38
CA PHE A 80 -19.70 -5.79 6.62
C PHE A 80 -20.47 -4.49 6.42
N LEU A 81 -20.15 -3.73 5.37
CA LEU A 81 -20.72 -2.41 5.11
C LEU A 81 -22.23 -2.46 4.81
N GLY A 82 -22.70 -3.53 4.17
CA GLY A 82 -24.12 -3.74 3.87
C GLY A 82 -24.97 -4.19 5.05
N ASN A 83 -24.33 -4.74 6.10
CA ASN A 83 -25.01 -5.24 7.30
C ASN A 83 -25.03 -4.21 8.45
N LEU A 84 -24.56 -3.00 8.21
CA LEU A 84 -24.71 -1.90 9.16
C LEU A 84 -26.19 -1.50 9.27
N GLU A 85 -26.60 -0.97 10.43
CA GLU A 85 -27.95 -0.41 10.62
C GLU A 85 -28.29 0.66 9.56
N HIS A 86 -27.28 1.44 9.20
CA HIS A 86 -27.30 2.33 8.03
C HIS A 86 -26.21 1.88 7.06
N PRO A 87 -26.57 1.07 6.03
CA PRO A 87 -25.63 0.54 5.05
C PRO A 87 -24.83 1.65 4.35
N ILE A 88 -23.57 1.36 4.04
CA ILE A 88 -22.70 2.25 3.27
C ILE A 88 -22.57 1.66 1.86
N ASP A 89 -23.33 2.22 0.93
CA ASP A 89 -23.43 1.72 -0.45
C ASP A 89 -22.84 2.70 -1.48
N ASP A 90 -22.64 3.96 -1.08
CA ASP A 90 -22.05 5.00 -1.91
C ASP A 90 -20.70 5.53 -1.33
N PRO A 91 -19.72 5.92 -2.17
CA PRO A 91 -18.45 6.48 -1.69
C PRO A 91 -18.55 7.77 -0.88
N TYR A 92 -19.61 8.57 -1.06
CA TYR A 92 -19.83 9.79 -0.29
C TYR A 92 -20.34 9.46 1.12
N ASP A 93 -21.20 8.45 1.26
CA ASP A 93 -21.63 7.92 2.57
C ASP A 93 -20.45 7.46 3.43
N LEU A 94 -19.37 7.00 2.79
CA LEU A 94 -18.17 6.56 3.50
C LEU A 94 -17.46 7.72 4.20
N LEU A 95 -17.45 8.91 3.60
CA LEU A 95 -16.71 10.07 4.12
C LEU A 95 -17.24 10.45 5.52
N ASP A 96 -18.55 10.55 5.64
CA ASP A 96 -19.24 10.90 6.89
C ASP A 96 -19.12 9.80 7.97
N ARG A 97 -18.66 8.61 7.59
CA ARG A 97 -18.63 7.41 8.45
C ARG A 97 -17.22 6.93 8.76
N PHE A 98 -16.16 7.59 8.26
CA PHE A 98 -14.77 7.21 8.50
C PHE A 98 -14.44 7.10 9.98
N ARG A 99 -14.80 8.13 10.77
CA ARG A 99 -14.53 8.14 12.21
C ARG A 99 -15.24 6.99 12.92
N SER A 100 -16.51 6.74 12.61
CA SER A 100 -17.28 5.65 13.23
C SER A 100 -16.73 4.28 12.87
N LEU A 101 -16.36 4.05 11.61
CA LEU A 101 -15.72 2.81 11.17
C LEU A 101 -14.36 2.62 11.86
N TRP A 102 -13.54 3.67 11.93
CA TRP A 102 -12.25 3.61 12.61
C TRP A 102 -12.41 3.32 14.10
N SER A 103 -13.35 3.98 14.76
CA SER A 103 -13.69 3.78 16.17
C SER A 103 -14.15 2.36 16.46
N TYR A 104 -14.98 1.78 15.58
CA TYR A 104 -15.38 0.38 15.69
C TYR A 104 -14.17 -0.56 15.57
N ALA A 105 -13.22 -0.26 14.68
CA ALA A 105 -12.08 -1.14 14.41
C ALA A 105 -10.94 -1.02 15.43
N ALA A 106 -10.46 0.20 15.69
CA ALA A 106 -9.32 0.48 16.55
C ALA A 106 -9.70 0.78 18.01
N GLY A 107 -10.97 1.10 18.24
CA GLY A 107 -11.47 1.64 19.51
C GLY A 107 -11.39 3.16 19.56
N GLN A 108 -11.83 3.75 20.66
CA GLN A 108 -11.70 5.17 20.93
C GLN A 108 -10.84 5.41 22.17
N ALA A 109 -10.03 6.46 22.12
CA ALA A 109 -9.36 6.96 23.32
C ALA A 109 -10.41 7.68 24.16
N SER A 110 -10.71 7.17 25.36
CA SER A 110 -11.65 7.80 26.29
C SER A 110 -11.23 9.24 26.60
N HIS A 111 -11.99 10.18 26.05
CA HIS A 111 -12.02 11.54 26.51
C HIS A 111 -13.20 11.66 27.46
N SER A 112 -12.94 11.39 28.74
CA SER A 112 -13.67 11.98 29.86
C SER A 112 -15.19 12.12 29.72
N SER A 113 -15.94 11.06 29.99
CA SER A 113 -17.31 11.17 30.52
C SER A 113 -17.77 9.81 31.05
N GLU A 114 -18.53 9.84 32.12
CA GLU A 114 -19.00 8.75 32.99
C GLU A 114 -19.94 7.72 32.30
N GLU A 115 -19.95 7.65 30.96
CA GLU A 115 -20.77 6.71 30.20
C GLU A 115 -19.99 5.45 29.85
N GLU A 116 -20.37 4.35 30.51
CA GLU A 116 -19.78 3.01 30.55
C GLU A 116 -19.64 2.24 29.20
N HIS A 117 -19.80 2.89 28.06
CA HIS A 117 -19.61 2.24 26.75
C HIS A 117 -18.33 2.75 26.07
N GLU A 118 -17.19 2.45 26.69
CA GLU A 118 -15.90 2.47 25.99
C GLU A 118 -15.97 1.51 24.81
N LEU A 119 -16.04 2.03 23.58
CA LEU A 119 -15.86 1.22 22.38
C LEU A 119 -14.41 0.73 22.37
N ASP A 120 -14.23 -0.46 22.93
CA ASP A 120 -12.94 -1.14 23.08
C ASP A 120 -12.27 -1.46 21.74
N GLY A 121 -13.03 -1.42 20.64
CA GLY A 121 -12.57 -1.70 19.29
C GLY A 121 -12.49 -3.19 18.97
N TRP A 122 -12.66 -3.53 17.70
CA TRP A 122 -12.52 -4.90 17.21
C TRP A 122 -11.09 -5.46 17.41
N LEU A 123 -10.07 -4.61 17.28
CA LEU A 123 -8.68 -4.95 17.55
C LEU A 123 -8.10 -4.04 18.64
N ARG A 124 -7.48 -4.66 19.63
CA ARG A 124 -6.84 -3.99 20.76
C ARG A 124 -5.39 -4.38 20.89
N TYR A 125 -4.56 -3.40 21.29
CA TYR A 125 -3.22 -3.65 21.78
C TYR A 125 -3.12 -3.15 23.23
N VAL A 126 -2.88 -4.10 24.14
CA VAL A 126 -2.99 -3.90 25.59
C VAL A 126 -1.68 -4.27 26.30
N ILE A 127 -1.50 -3.75 27.51
CA ILE A 127 -0.39 -4.08 28.40
C ILE A 127 -0.79 -5.26 29.29
N PRO A 128 -0.10 -6.40 29.24
CA PRO A 128 -0.37 -7.53 30.13
C PRO A 128 -0.24 -7.15 31.61
N SER A 129 -1.25 -7.48 32.40
CA SER A 129 -1.20 -7.39 33.85
C SER A 129 -0.80 -8.75 34.44
N ALA A 130 0.18 -8.75 35.33
CA ALA A 130 0.53 -9.95 36.10
C ALA A 130 -0.49 -10.24 37.23
N ALA A 131 -1.24 -9.22 37.65
CA ALA A 131 -2.20 -9.31 38.75
C ALA A 131 -3.65 -9.58 38.28
N ASP A 132 -3.96 -9.27 37.02
CA ASP A 132 -5.29 -9.46 36.45
C ASP A 132 -5.24 -10.45 35.27
N THR A 133 -5.94 -11.56 35.40
CA THR A 133 -6.06 -12.56 34.32
C THR A 133 -7.12 -12.18 33.30
N ASN A 134 -8.01 -11.24 33.62
CA ASN A 134 -9.05 -10.76 32.72
C ASN A 134 -8.50 -9.73 31.72
N ARG A 135 -8.21 -10.21 30.51
CA ARG A 135 -7.63 -9.41 29.42
C ARG A 135 -8.51 -8.23 28.98
N SER A 136 -9.83 -8.28 29.18
CA SER A 136 -10.70 -7.16 28.78
C SER A 136 -10.45 -5.90 29.61
N ARG A 137 -9.94 -6.07 30.85
CA ARG A 137 -9.62 -4.98 31.78
C ARG A 137 -8.20 -4.44 31.64
N TRP A 138 -7.41 -5.04 30.74
CA TRP A 138 -6.03 -4.62 30.56
C TRP A 138 -5.97 -3.25 29.89
N ALA A 139 -5.11 -2.39 30.44
CA ALA A 139 -4.91 -1.05 29.93
C ALA A 139 -4.44 -1.07 28.47
N VAL A 140 -5.00 -0.18 27.66
CA VAL A 140 -4.59 0.01 26.27
C VAL A 140 -3.14 0.52 26.22
N HIS A 141 -2.35 -0.04 25.32
CA HIS A 141 -0.96 0.36 25.15
C HIS A 141 -0.88 1.80 24.61
N PRO A 142 0.00 2.68 25.11
CA PRO A 142 0.08 4.10 24.69
C PRO A 142 0.21 4.32 23.18
N VAL A 143 0.97 3.46 22.49
CA VAL A 143 1.07 3.51 21.01
C VAL A 143 -0.29 3.26 20.34
N TRP A 144 -1.15 2.41 20.91
CA TRP A 144 -2.48 2.15 20.37
C TRP A 144 -3.44 3.31 20.64
N VAL A 145 -3.27 4.04 21.74
CA VAL A 145 -4.00 5.29 21.99
C VAL A 145 -3.75 6.30 20.86
N LEU A 146 -2.51 6.41 20.36
CA LEU A 146 -2.20 7.23 19.18
C LEU A 146 -2.91 6.74 17.91
N VAL A 147 -3.05 5.43 17.74
CA VAL A 147 -3.79 4.83 16.60
C VAL A 147 -5.29 5.13 16.71
N GLN A 148 -5.86 5.04 17.91
CA GLN A 148 -7.26 5.37 18.18
C GLN A 148 -7.57 6.85 17.91
N GLN A 149 -6.57 7.73 18.02
CA GLN A 149 -6.72 9.16 17.76
C GLN A 149 -6.78 9.54 16.27
N ALA A 150 -6.51 8.61 15.36
CA ALA A 150 -6.63 8.89 13.94
C ALA A 150 -8.10 9.25 13.57
N PHE A 151 -8.25 10.24 12.69
CA PHE A 151 -9.56 10.73 12.22
C PHE A 151 -10.46 11.35 13.31
N ILE A 152 -9.91 11.77 14.45
CA ILE A 152 -10.64 12.51 15.48
C ILE A 152 -10.90 13.97 15.08
N GLU A 153 -9.92 14.63 14.48
CA GLU A 153 -10.08 16.02 14.05
C GLU A 153 -11.20 16.08 13.00
N PRO A 154 -12.20 16.98 13.15
CA PRO A 154 -13.18 17.21 12.11
C PRO A 154 -12.44 17.57 10.83
N GLU A 155 -12.86 17.00 9.70
CA GLU A 155 -12.30 17.38 8.41
C GLU A 155 -12.27 18.90 8.32
N SER A 156 -11.07 19.48 8.16
CA SER A 156 -10.90 20.91 7.94
C SER A 156 -11.87 21.34 6.83
N GLU A 157 -12.74 22.30 7.13
CA GLU A 157 -13.76 22.90 6.26
C GLU A 157 -13.75 22.39 4.82
N GLY A 158 -14.49 21.30 4.55
CA GLY A 158 -14.70 20.74 3.23
C GLY A 158 -13.40 20.39 2.50
N LEU A 159 -13.20 19.11 2.18
CA LEU A 159 -12.12 18.64 1.28
C LEU A 159 -12.11 19.32 -0.12
N GLY A 160 -12.96 20.32 -0.35
CA GLY A 160 -13.33 20.86 -1.64
C GLY A 160 -14.00 19.76 -2.47
N PRO A 161 -14.17 19.98 -3.78
CA PRO A 161 -14.39 18.86 -4.68
C PRO A 161 -13.21 17.89 -4.58
N VAL A 162 -13.48 16.65 -4.12
CA VAL A 162 -12.51 15.56 -4.13
C VAL A 162 -12.24 15.16 -5.58
N VAL A 163 -11.32 15.87 -6.22
CA VAL A 163 -10.91 15.56 -7.59
C VAL A 163 -9.90 14.43 -7.54
N ARG A 164 -10.25 13.29 -8.13
CA ARG A 164 -9.31 12.19 -8.31
C ARG A 164 -8.19 12.61 -9.25
N GLU A 165 -7.09 13.07 -8.69
CA GLU A 165 -5.89 13.30 -9.47
C GLU A 165 -5.10 11.99 -9.61
N ARG A 166 -4.90 11.54 -10.85
CA ARG A 166 -4.01 10.41 -11.11
C ARG A 166 -2.56 10.89 -10.96
N LYS A 167 -1.98 10.72 -9.76
CA LYS A 167 -0.53 10.90 -9.56
C LYS A 167 0.24 9.93 -10.45
N ARG A 168 0.96 10.45 -11.43
CA ARG A 168 1.78 9.68 -12.37
C ARG A 168 3.23 9.82 -11.99
N GLN A 169 3.74 8.78 -11.35
CA GLN A 169 5.13 8.70 -10.98
C GLN A 169 5.95 8.07 -12.12
N ARG A 170 7.16 8.58 -12.33
CA ARG A 170 8.16 7.93 -13.18
C ARG A 170 9.18 7.26 -12.28
N ASN A 171 9.47 6.01 -12.58
CA ASN A 171 10.54 5.27 -11.92
C ASN A 171 11.39 4.65 -13.03
N LEU A 172 12.59 5.20 -13.23
CA LEU A 172 13.49 4.76 -14.29
C LEU A 172 13.98 3.33 -14.06
N GLU A 173 14.24 2.94 -12.81
CA GLU A 173 14.65 1.59 -12.44
C GLU A 173 13.55 0.57 -12.76
N GLN A 174 12.29 0.90 -12.45
CA GLN A 174 11.15 0.05 -12.79
C GLN A 174 10.95 -0.04 -14.31
N GLY A 175 11.17 1.07 -15.03
CA GLY A 175 11.17 1.09 -16.48
C GLY A 175 12.23 0.17 -17.07
N LEU A 176 13.47 0.26 -16.58
CA LEU A 176 14.58 -0.60 -16.98
C LEU A 176 14.28 -2.07 -16.69
N ALA A 177 13.81 -2.40 -15.49
CA ALA A 177 13.45 -3.76 -15.10
C ALA A 177 12.36 -4.34 -16.01
N ALA A 178 11.33 -3.56 -16.35
CA ALA A 178 10.28 -3.97 -17.27
C ALA A 178 10.82 -4.18 -18.69
N THR A 179 11.63 -3.27 -19.21
CA THR A 179 12.26 -3.39 -20.53
C THR A 179 13.12 -4.65 -20.63
N VAL A 180 13.99 -4.90 -19.64
CA VAL A 180 14.81 -6.12 -19.59
C VAL A 180 13.93 -7.36 -19.50
N GLY A 181 12.89 -7.36 -18.65
CA GLY A 181 11.96 -8.47 -18.54
C GLY A 181 11.26 -8.81 -19.86
N TYR A 182 10.74 -7.81 -20.58
CA TYR A 182 10.14 -8.01 -21.89
C TYR A 182 11.15 -8.52 -22.92
N LEU A 183 12.35 -7.93 -22.95
CA LEU A 183 13.42 -8.39 -23.84
C LEU A 183 13.76 -9.85 -23.60
N THR A 184 13.94 -10.28 -22.35
CA THR A 184 14.25 -11.70 -22.04
C THR A 184 13.14 -12.66 -22.47
N THR A 185 11.87 -12.24 -22.39
CA THR A 185 10.73 -13.05 -22.85
C THR A 185 10.74 -13.16 -24.37
N LEU A 186 11.00 -12.06 -25.08
CA LEU A 186 11.12 -12.05 -26.54
C LEU A 186 12.32 -12.89 -27.00
N THR A 187 13.47 -12.80 -26.33
CA THR A 187 14.63 -13.66 -26.59
C THR A 187 14.26 -15.14 -26.51
N ALA A 188 13.57 -15.52 -25.42
CA ALA A 188 13.16 -16.89 -25.20
C ALA A 188 12.19 -17.40 -26.29
N TRP A 189 11.33 -16.52 -26.82
CA TRP A 189 10.40 -16.87 -27.90
C TRP A 189 11.05 -16.95 -29.28
N LEU A 190 11.99 -16.05 -29.60
CA LEU A 190 12.72 -16.06 -30.87
C LEU A 190 13.67 -17.25 -30.96
N GLY A 191 14.32 -17.61 -29.86
CA GLY A 191 15.26 -18.73 -29.80
C GLY A 191 16.44 -18.58 -30.77
N GLY A 192 17.05 -19.73 -31.14
CA GLY A 192 18.14 -19.77 -32.10
C GLY A 192 19.36 -18.95 -31.68
N GLN A 193 19.90 -18.15 -32.59
CA GLN A 193 21.07 -17.30 -32.35
C GLN A 193 20.86 -16.29 -31.22
N TYR A 194 19.62 -15.89 -30.94
CA TYR A 194 19.31 -14.91 -29.89
C TYR A 194 19.37 -15.51 -28.48
N ALA A 195 19.20 -16.83 -28.36
CA ALA A 195 19.24 -17.57 -27.09
C ALA A 195 20.47 -18.50 -26.98
N ALA A 196 21.50 -18.27 -27.80
CA ALA A 196 22.76 -19.01 -27.73
C ALA A 196 23.51 -18.67 -26.43
N PRO A 197 24.38 -19.56 -25.91
CA PRO A 197 25.09 -19.36 -24.64
C PRO A 197 25.97 -18.09 -24.60
N ASP A 198 26.44 -17.64 -25.76
CA ASP A 198 27.26 -16.46 -25.97
C ASP A 198 26.44 -15.23 -26.42
N ALA A 199 25.13 -15.39 -26.65
CA ALA A 199 24.26 -14.29 -27.00
C ALA A 199 24.04 -13.35 -25.81
N ASP A 200 24.10 -12.06 -26.07
CA ASP A 200 23.87 -11.02 -25.07
C ASP A 200 22.74 -10.07 -25.47
N LEU A 201 22.49 -9.09 -24.60
CA LEU A 201 21.44 -8.11 -24.80
C LEU A 201 21.63 -7.29 -26.08
N SER A 202 22.86 -7.09 -26.56
CA SER A 202 23.15 -6.27 -27.74
C SER A 202 22.53 -6.86 -29.01
N LEU A 203 22.56 -8.19 -29.14
CA LEU A 203 21.97 -8.88 -30.28
C LEU A 203 20.44 -8.72 -30.30
N MET A 204 19.80 -8.81 -29.13
CA MET A 204 18.37 -8.54 -29.02
C MET A 204 18.00 -7.08 -29.26
N LEU A 205 18.83 -6.14 -28.79
CA LEU A 205 18.57 -4.72 -29.03
C LEU A 205 18.64 -4.37 -30.51
N ARG A 206 19.53 -5.01 -31.26
CA ARG A 206 19.59 -4.88 -32.73
C ARG A 206 18.32 -5.41 -33.39
N TRP A 207 17.88 -6.62 -33.03
CA TRP A 207 16.63 -7.16 -33.54
C TRP A 207 15.43 -6.27 -33.19
N LEU A 208 15.34 -5.80 -31.94
CA LEU A 208 14.25 -4.93 -31.49
C LEU A 208 14.24 -3.60 -32.24
N TYR A 209 15.42 -3.06 -32.57
CA TYR A 209 15.52 -1.86 -33.38
C TYR A 209 14.90 -2.08 -34.76
N GLU A 210 15.30 -3.15 -35.46
CA GLU A 210 14.81 -3.45 -36.80
C GLU A 210 13.29 -3.76 -36.78
N ALA A 211 12.86 -4.72 -35.96
CA ALA A 211 11.46 -5.11 -35.83
C ALA A 211 10.56 -4.00 -35.25
N GLY A 212 11.13 -3.16 -34.37
CA GLY A 212 10.43 -2.03 -33.78
C GLY A 212 10.16 -0.91 -34.79
N LEU A 213 11.09 -0.66 -35.72
CA LEU A 213 10.89 0.29 -36.81
C LEU A 213 9.80 -0.19 -37.77
N GLU A 214 9.84 -1.46 -38.19
CA GLU A 214 8.81 -2.06 -39.03
C GLU A 214 7.44 -2.00 -38.35
N TYR A 215 7.36 -2.34 -37.06
CA TYR A 215 6.12 -2.21 -36.29
C TYR A 215 5.56 -0.78 -36.27
N LEU A 216 6.43 0.23 -36.09
CA LEU A 216 6.00 1.63 -36.09
C LEU A 216 5.48 2.06 -37.46
N GLU A 217 6.17 1.64 -38.54
CA GLU A 217 5.75 1.91 -39.91
C GLU A 217 4.39 1.26 -40.22
N ASP A 218 4.22 -0.03 -39.88
CA ASP A 218 2.98 -0.78 -40.04
C ASP A 218 1.80 -0.14 -39.28
N LYS A 219 2.08 0.44 -38.11
CA LYS A 219 1.08 1.13 -37.29
C LYS A 219 0.94 2.61 -37.64
N GLN A 220 1.71 3.12 -38.62
CA GLN A 220 1.74 4.52 -39.01
C GLN A 220 1.99 5.45 -37.80
N LEU A 221 2.89 5.02 -36.91
CA LEU A 221 3.25 5.74 -35.69
C LEU A 221 4.62 6.40 -35.85
N ASP A 222 4.69 7.70 -35.56
CA ASP A 222 5.98 8.39 -35.42
C ASP A 222 6.53 8.23 -33.99
N PHE A 223 7.77 7.77 -33.89
CA PHE A 223 8.43 7.53 -32.61
C PHE A 223 8.53 8.83 -31.79
N GLN A 224 8.94 9.93 -32.41
CA GLN A 224 9.13 11.20 -31.72
C GLN A 224 7.80 11.80 -31.24
N ALA A 225 6.73 11.67 -32.01
CA ALA A 225 5.39 12.05 -31.63
C ALA A 225 4.90 11.26 -30.41
N GLU A 226 5.10 9.94 -30.39
CA GLU A 226 4.74 9.10 -29.23
C GLU A 226 5.58 9.43 -27.98
N VAL A 227 6.87 9.78 -28.15
CA VAL A 227 7.71 10.28 -27.06
C VAL A 227 7.17 11.61 -26.52
N ARG A 228 6.88 12.60 -27.38
CA ARG A 228 6.33 13.90 -26.98
C ARG A 228 4.98 13.78 -26.29
N LYS A 229 4.11 12.91 -26.81
CA LYS A 229 2.82 12.58 -26.18
C LYS A 229 3.03 12.02 -24.77
N LYS A 230 4.00 11.13 -24.58
CA LYS A 230 4.37 10.61 -23.24
C LYS A 230 4.99 11.70 -22.37
N GLN A 231 5.85 12.56 -22.90
CA GLN A 231 6.41 13.70 -22.17
C GLN A 231 5.31 14.63 -21.66
N ALA A 232 4.38 15.06 -22.52
CA ALA A 232 3.21 15.84 -22.11
C ALA A 232 2.37 15.09 -21.08
N ARG A 233 2.12 13.80 -21.28
CA ARG A 233 1.37 12.92 -20.37
C ARG A 233 1.93 12.89 -18.95
N PHE A 234 3.23 13.13 -18.80
CA PHE A 234 3.89 13.21 -17.50
C PHE A 234 4.31 14.64 -17.10
N GLY A 235 4.09 15.68 -17.91
CA GLY A 235 4.55 17.04 -17.60
C GLY A 235 6.08 17.23 -17.75
N LEU A 236 6.68 16.66 -18.80
CA LEU A 236 8.10 16.82 -19.16
C LEU A 236 8.36 17.88 -20.23
N MET A 237 7.33 18.51 -20.78
CA MET A 237 7.55 19.52 -21.80
C MET A 237 8.22 20.73 -21.13
N ILE A 238 9.44 21.02 -21.56
CA ILE A 238 10.11 22.28 -21.25
C ILE A 238 9.30 23.36 -21.97
N ALA A 239 8.98 24.44 -21.25
CA ALA A 239 8.33 25.63 -21.81
C ALA A 239 9.18 26.26 -22.92
#